data_AF-A0A7J5JJZ6-F1
#
_entry.id   AF-A0A7J5JJZ6-F1
#
_cell.length_a   1.000
_cell.length_b   1.000
_cell.length_c   1.000
_cell.angle_alpha   90.00
_cell.angle_beta   90.00
_cell.angle_gamma   90.00
#
_symmetry.space_group_name_H-M   'P 1'
#
loop_
_entity.id
_entity.type
_entity.pdbx_description
1 polymer ?
#
loop_
_entity_poly.entity_id
_entity_poly.type
_entity_poly.pdbx_seq_one_letter_code
_entity_poly.pdbx_strand_id
1 'polypeptide(L)'
;MTKKKILGCSVAGILTVIACLSFSKASFSNTDSSDPSFSMEVIEVNGGYGYQISHNNHITIFQPFIPCISGKKPFMEKRDAEQIGQLVMKRMKSGESYTVTLADLESLGIKIK
;
A
#
# COMPACT_ATOMS: atom_id res chain seq x y z
N MET A 1 -68.27 4.68 14.64
CA MET A 1 -67.42 3.47 14.69
C MET A 1 -66.58 3.43 13.42
N THR A 2 -65.25 3.39 13.36
CA THR A 2 -64.15 3.70 14.30
C THR A 2 -62.95 4.03 13.39
N LYS A 3 -62.31 5.18 13.60
CA LYS A 3 -61.17 5.66 12.79
C LYS A 3 -59.91 4.88 13.17
N LYS A 4 -59.22 4.25 12.22
CA LYS A 4 -57.88 3.69 12.44
C LYS A 4 -56.84 4.81 12.31
N LYS A 5 -56.23 5.17 13.44
CA LYS A 5 -55.13 6.14 13.53
C LYS A 5 -53.86 5.45 13.03
N ILE A 6 -53.28 5.96 11.95
CA ILE A 6 -51.94 5.58 11.49
C ILE A 6 -50.95 6.23 12.45
N LEU A 7 -50.36 5.38 13.29
CA LEU A 7 -49.32 5.71 14.25
C LEU A 7 -48.03 6.01 13.47
N GLY A 8 -47.48 7.19 13.69
CA GLY A 8 -46.31 7.70 12.96
C GLY A 8 -45.03 6.90 13.26
N CYS A 9 -44.26 6.65 12.20
CA CYS A 9 -42.83 6.40 12.29
C CYS A 9 -42.12 7.58 11.62
N SER A 10 -41.37 8.32 12.43
CA SER A 10 -40.69 9.56 12.08
C SER A 10 -39.80 9.45 10.84
N VAL A 11 -39.98 10.41 9.93
CA VAL A 11 -39.13 10.70 8.75
C VAL A 11 -37.67 11.05 9.13
N ALA A 12 -37.36 11.17 10.42
CA ALA A 12 -36.01 11.46 10.94
C ALA A 12 -35.06 10.25 10.99
N GLY A 13 -35.55 9.01 10.84
CA GLY A 13 -34.71 7.81 10.91
C GLY A 13 -33.98 7.44 9.61
N ILE A 14 -34.36 8.04 8.48
CA ILE A 14 -33.85 7.68 7.16
C ILE A 14 -32.67 8.58 6.73
N LEU A 15 -32.46 9.72 7.40
CA LEU A 15 -31.39 10.68 7.05
C LEU A 15 -30.02 10.34 7.64
N THR A 16 -29.93 9.46 8.64
CA THR A 16 -28.66 9.08 9.29
C THR A 16 -27.90 7.96 8.57
N VAL A 17 -28.53 7.25 7.63
CA VAL A 17 -27.87 6.15 6.89
C VAL A 17 -26.90 6.67 5.82
N ILE A 18 -27.01 7.95 5.42
CA ILE A 18 -26.18 8.54 4.36
C ILE A 18 -24.79 8.98 4.87
N ALA A 19 -24.57 9.09 6.18
CA ALA A 19 -23.28 9.50 6.74
C ALA A 19 -22.25 8.36 6.88
N CYS A 20 -22.66 7.09 6.80
CA CYS A 20 -21.76 5.95 7.01
C CYS A 20 -21.11 5.40 5.72
N LEU A 21 -21.41 5.95 4.55
CA LEU A 21 -20.78 5.53 3.29
C LEU A 21 -19.56 6.38 2.89
N SER A 22 -19.14 7.33 3.73
CA SER A 22 -18.04 8.25 3.40
C SER A 22 -16.66 7.85 3.95
N PHE A 23 -16.53 6.71 4.65
CA PHE A 23 -15.25 6.23 5.22
C PHE A 23 -14.79 4.88 4.67
N SER A 24 -15.09 4.59 3.40
CA SER A 24 -14.44 3.51 2.67
C SER A 24 -14.01 3.97 1.29
N LYS A 25 -13.22 5.05 1.23
CA LYS A 25 -12.09 5.06 0.30
C LYS A 25 -10.98 4.18 0.87
N ALA A 26 -11.29 2.92 1.13
CA ALA A 26 -10.28 1.88 1.07
C ALA A 26 -9.97 1.79 -0.42
N SER A 27 -8.83 2.35 -0.81
CA SER A 27 -8.32 2.28 -2.17
C SER A 27 -7.93 0.83 -2.47
N PHE A 28 -8.93 -0.04 -2.61
CA PHE A 28 -8.76 -1.29 -3.35
C PHE A 28 -8.73 -0.89 -4.82
N SER A 29 -7.52 -0.62 -5.29
CA SER A 29 -7.22 -0.58 -6.71
C SER A 29 -7.53 -1.96 -7.29
N ASN A 30 -8.78 -2.16 -7.73
CA ASN A 30 -9.09 -3.19 -8.69
C ASN A 30 -8.63 -2.65 -10.05
N THR A 31 -7.46 -3.09 -10.49
CA THR A 31 -7.05 -2.95 -11.88
C THR A 31 -6.89 -4.34 -12.45
N ASP A 32 -8.04 -4.97 -12.71
CA ASP A 32 -8.13 -6.06 -13.67
C ASP A 32 -8.16 -5.42 -15.07
N SER A 33 -6.99 -5.25 -15.67
CA SER A 33 -6.84 -4.89 -17.07
C SER A 33 -5.50 -5.44 -17.54
N SER A 34 -5.54 -6.20 -18.62
CA SER A 34 -4.46 -6.90 -19.29
C SER A 34 -3.36 -5.96 -19.82
N ASP A 35 -2.57 -5.39 -18.91
CA ASP A 35 -1.32 -4.67 -19.17
C ASP A 35 -0.31 -5.22 -18.16
N PRO A 36 0.94 -5.55 -18.55
CA PRO A 36 1.92 -6.13 -17.64
C PRO A 36 2.38 -5.10 -16.60
N SER A 37 1.56 -4.88 -15.58
CA SER A 37 1.79 -3.83 -14.60
C SER A 37 2.71 -4.33 -13.51
N PHE A 38 3.79 -3.59 -13.24
CA PHE A 38 4.60 -3.84 -12.05
C PHE A 38 3.74 -3.65 -10.80
N SER A 39 3.80 -4.60 -9.87
CA SER A 39 3.25 -4.51 -8.53
C SER A 39 4.37 -4.55 -7.49
N MET A 40 4.13 -3.90 -6.35
CA MET A 40 5.06 -3.88 -5.22
C MET A 40 4.33 -4.29 -3.95
N GLU A 41 4.95 -5.17 -3.18
CA GLU A 41 4.43 -5.67 -1.91
C GLU A 41 5.52 -5.61 -0.85
N VAL A 42 5.12 -5.23 0.37
CA VAL A 42 5.98 -5.35 1.54
C VAL A 42 5.83 -6.75 2.11
N ILE A 43 6.96 -7.40 2.39
CA ILE A 43 7.03 -8.76 2.93
C ILE A 43 7.56 -8.72 4.36
N GLU A 44 7.04 -9.61 5.20
CA GLU A 44 7.62 -9.87 6.51
C GLU A 44 8.78 -10.85 6.39
N VAL A 45 9.87 -10.56 7.10
CA VAL A 45 11.06 -11.41 7.17
C VAL A 45 11.47 -11.57 8.62
N ASN A 46 12.41 -12.48 8.89
CA ASN A 46 12.90 -12.64 10.25
C ASN A 46 13.52 -11.32 10.76
N GLY A 47 12.89 -10.75 11.78
CA GLY A 47 13.35 -9.54 12.46
C GLY A 47 12.97 -8.21 11.79
N GLY A 48 12.09 -8.20 10.78
CA GLY A 48 11.62 -6.95 10.18
C GLY A 48 10.89 -7.14 8.85
N TYR A 49 11.11 -6.19 7.94
CA TYR A 49 10.44 -6.09 6.65
C TYR A 49 11.43 -6.03 5.49
N GLY A 50 10.98 -6.52 4.34
CA GLY A 50 11.60 -6.31 3.05
C GLY A 50 10.54 -5.93 2.02
N TYR A 51 10.90 -5.87 0.74
CA TYR A 51 9.93 -5.68 -0.33
C TYR A 51 10.19 -6.63 -1.49
N GLN A 52 9.15 -6.88 -2.25
CA GLN A 52 9.24 -7.56 -3.54
C GLN A 52 8.53 -6.74 -4.62
N ILE A 53 9.01 -6.87 -5.84
CA ILE A 53 8.39 -6.28 -7.02
C ILE A 53 8.17 -7.39 -8.03
N SER A 54 6.94 -7.50 -8.52
CA SER A 54 6.54 -8.46 -9.52
C SER A 54 6.20 -7.77 -10.84
N HIS A 55 6.50 -8.43 -11.95
CA HIS A 55 6.08 -8.04 -13.30
C HIS A 55 5.39 -9.25 -13.92
N ASN A 56 4.15 -9.10 -14.37
CA ASN A 56 3.34 -10.22 -14.86
C ASN A 56 3.23 -11.38 -13.88
N ASN A 57 2.98 -11.07 -12.60
CA ASN A 57 2.90 -12.07 -11.52
C ASN A 57 4.20 -12.86 -11.28
N HIS A 58 5.32 -12.47 -11.91
CA HIS A 58 6.65 -13.04 -11.66
C HIS A 58 7.48 -12.09 -10.80
N ILE A 59 7.98 -12.57 -9.66
CA ILE A 59 8.86 -11.81 -8.79
C ILE A 59 10.15 -11.48 -9.56
N THR A 60 10.37 -10.19 -9.80
CA THR A 60 11.55 -9.66 -10.51
C THR A 60 12.59 -9.15 -9.52
N ILE A 61 12.15 -8.59 -8.39
CA ILE A 61 13.02 -8.16 -7.30
C ILE A 61 12.51 -8.78 -6.02
N PHE A 62 13.39 -9.45 -5.29
CA PHE A 62 13.16 -9.92 -3.94
C PHE A 62 14.24 -9.33 -3.04
N GLN A 63 13.85 -8.38 -2.19
CA GLN A 63 14.79 -7.59 -1.41
C GLN A 63 14.42 -7.68 0.08
N PRO A 64 14.86 -8.75 0.77
CA PRO A 64 14.55 -8.98 2.17
C PRO A 64 15.31 -8.05 3.13
N PHE A 65 16.31 -7.31 2.63
CA PHE A 65 17.21 -6.47 3.43
C PHE A 65 17.39 -5.08 2.80
N ILE A 66 17.79 -4.10 3.59
CA ILE A 66 18.03 -2.72 3.15
C ILE A 66 19.06 -2.72 1.99
N PRO A 67 18.71 -2.22 0.79
CA PRO A 67 19.68 -2.06 -0.30
C PRO A 67 20.86 -1.18 0.11
N CYS A 68 22.00 -1.33 -0.56
CA CYS A 68 23.23 -0.53 -0.36
C CYS A 68 23.84 -0.55 1.05
N ILE A 69 23.26 -1.29 2.01
CA ILE A 69 23.78 -1.51 3.36
C ILE A 69 24.36 -2.92 3.47
N SER A 70 25.56 -3.03 4.03
CA SER A 70 26.18 -4.33 4.26
C SER A 70 25.49 -5.11 5.38
N GLY A 71 25.40 -6.43 5.20
CA GLY A 71 24.81 -7.35 6.17
C GLY A 71 23.34 -7.69 5.88
N LYS A 72 22.79 -8.61 6.68
CA LYS A 72 21.40 -9.07 6.59
C LYS A 72 20.50 -8.23 7.48
N LYS A 73 20.40 -6.94 7.19
CA LYS A 73 19.61 -5.97 7.96
C LYS A 73 18.26 -5.74 7.28
N PRO A 74 17.15 -6.25 7.82
CA PRO A 74 15.82 -5.91 7.31
C PRO A 74 15.46 -4.47 7.68
N PHE A 75 14.43 -3.92 7.04
CA PHE A 75 13.82 -2.68 7.48
C PHE A 75 13.08 -2.91 8.80
N MET A 76 13.22 -2.00 9.76
CA MET A 76 12.48 -2.12 11.03
C MET A 76 11.01 -1.73 10.88
N GLU A 77 10.74 -0.71 10.06
CA GLU A 77 9.40 -0.20 9.83
C GLU A 77 8.89 -0.66 8.46
N LYS A 78 7.65 -1.14 8.42
CA LYS A 78 6.97 -1.54 7.18
C LYS A 78 6.97 -0.42 6.14
N ARG A 79 6.80 0.83 6.63
CA ARG A 79 6.76 2.04 5.80
C ARG A 79 8.09 2.30 5.08
N ASP A 80 9.23 2.03 5.72
CA ASP A 80 10.54 2.26 5.11
C ASP A 80 10.77 1.29 3.93
N ALA A 81 10.41 0.02 4.12
CA ALA A 81 10.42 -0.98 3.05
C ALA A 81 9.47 -0.59 1.91
N GLU A 82 8.27 -0.10 2.24
CA GLU A 82 7.29 0.39 1.26
C GLU A 82 7.84 1.56 0.44
N GLN A 83 8.42 2.58 1.08
CA GLN A 83 8.95 3.76 0.40
C GLN A 83 10.07 3.41 -0.58
N ILE A 84 10.98 2.50 -0.19
CA ILE A 84 12.06 2.04 -1.08
C ILE A 84 11.53 1.15 -2.20
N GLY A 85 10.62 0.23 -1.89
CA GLY A 85 9.95 -0.58 -2.90
C GLY A 85 9.24 0.29 -3.95
N GLN A 86 8.52 1.33 -3.53
CA GLN A 86 7.87 2.29 -4.43
C GLN A 86 8.88 3.08 -5.27
N LEU A 87 10.00 3.54 -4.69
CA LEU A 87 11.06 4.24 -5.42
C LEU A 87 11.65 3.36 -6.53
N VAL A 88 11.98 2.11 -6.19
CA VAL A 88 12.54 1.14 -7.14
C VAL A 88 11.53 0.83 -8.24
N MET A 89 10.28 0.52 -7.89
CA MET A 89 9.23 0.25 -8.87
C MET A 89 8.98 1.46 -9.79
N LYS A 90 9.01 2.68 -9.25
CA LYS A 90 8.87 3.91 -10.04
C LYS A 90 9.99 4.04 -11.09
N ARG A 91 11.25 3.82 -10.68
CA ARG A 91 12.43 3.86 -11.58
C ARG A 91 12.37 2.76 -12.64
N MET A 92 11.93 1.56 -12.28
CA MET A 92 11.69 0.47 -13.24
C MET A 92 10.64 0.86 -14.28
N LYS A 93 9.53 1.47 -13.86
CA LYS A 93 8.46 1.94 -14.76
C LYS A 93 8.93 3.07 -15.71
N SER A 94 9.87 3.91 -15.29
CA SER A 94 10.42 4.99 -16.13
C SER A 94 11.62 4.58 -16.99
N GLY A 95 12.10 3.33 -16.87
CA GLY A 95 13.30 2.87 -17.58
C GLY A 95 14.59 3.50 -17.06
N GLU A 96 14.56 4.10 -15.86
CA GLU A 96 15.73 4.65 -15.18
C GLU A 96 16.54 3.53 -14.48
N SER A 97 17.78 3.85 -14.11
CA SER A 97 18.52 2.99 -13.18
C SER A 97 17.78 2.89 -11.87
N TYR A 98 17.42 1.69 -11.46
CA TYR A 98 16.70 1.40 -10.21
C TYR A 98 17.63 1.02 -9.06
N THR A 99 18.94 1.29 -9.18
CA THR A 99 19.89 1.17 -8.07
C THR A 99 19.49 2.13 -6.96
N VAL A 100 19.42 1.62 -5.73
CA VAL A 100 19.19 2.43 -4.51
C VAL A 100 20.54 2.83 -3.95
N THR A 101 20.66 4.11 -3.60
CA THR A 101 21.87 4.71 -3.03
C THR A 101 21.66 5.15 -1.59
N LEU A 102 22.74 5.50 -0.88
CA LEU A 102 22.63 6.08 0.46
C LEU A 102 21.83 7.40 0.46
N ALA A 103 22.03 8.24 -0.56
CA ALA A 103 21.30 9.50 -0.70
C ALA A 103 19.79 9.28 -0.85
N ASP A 104 19.36 8.18 -1.48
CA ASP A 104 17.94 7.81 -1.55
C ASP A 104 17.37 7.51 -0.16
N LEU A 105 18.09 6.72 0.65
CA LEU A 105 17.70 6.41 2.03
C LEU A 105 17.60 7.69 2.88
N GLU A 106 18.60 8.57 2.79
CA GLU A 106 18.64 9.85 3.49
C GLU A 106 17.47 10.76 3.08
N SER A 107 17.21 10.89 1.77
CA SER A 107 16.13 11.72 1.24
C SER A 107 14.74 11.28 1.70
N LEU A 108 14.57 9.99 1.97
CA LEU A 108 13.33 9.39 2.46
C LEU A 108 13.26 9.34 3.98
N GLY A 109 14.32 9.79 4.68
CA GLY A 109 14.40 9.80 6.15
C GLY A 109 14.53 8.41 6.78
N ILE A 110 14.98 7.42 6.01
CA ILE A 110 15.09 6.03 6.46
C ILE A 110 16.30 5.90 7.37
N LYS A 111 16.06 5.42 8.60
CA LYS A 111 17.11 5.25 9.60
C LYS A 111 17.68 3.84 9.51
N ILE A 112 18.95 3.75 9.17
CA ILE A 112 19.71 2.49 9.23
C ILE A 112 20.10 2.27 10.69
N LYS A 113 19.57 1.21 11.32
CA LYS A 113 19.95 0.78 12.67
C LYS A 113 20.83 -0.48 12.59
#